data_AF-A0A966RBQ1-F1
#
_entry.id   AF-A0A966RBQ1-F1
#
_cell.length_a   1.000
_cell.length_b   1.000
_cell.length_c   1.000
_cell.angle_alpha   90.00
_cell.angle_beta   90.00
_cell.angle_gamma   90.00
#
_symmetry.space_group_name_H-M   'P 1'
#
loop_
_entity.id
_entity.type
_entity.pdbx_description
1 polymer ?
#
loop_
_entity_poly.entity_id
_entity_poly.type
_entity_poly.pdbx_seq_one_letter_code
_entity_poly.pdbx_strand_id
1 'polypeptide(L)'
;MDHAFAPAFGECASDRSTPWLSLLATRFKICVPIKRMNAAAPSPALPCPFRQPSVWGPPLWRVMECVAMSFPARAATSAERARIDRWVRAIGTHMIPCALCRGHYRRYVAQHFSPRDTCNRRTLLAFVVRLHNDVNRRLGKPVCDTRAMVRLFCQTADGIYVPYGPAFEQARAAICSSRL
;
A
#
# COMPACT_ATOMS: atom_id res chain seq x y z
N MET A 1 -37.36 -5.60 13.11
CA MET A 1 -36.58 -4.35 13.03
C MET A 1 -35.37 -4.70 12.20
N ASP A 2 -35.55 -4.69 10.89
CA ASP A 2 -34.56 -5.22 9.94
C ASP A 2 -34.58 -4.30 8.73
N HIS A 3 -33.54 -3.49 8.58
CA HIS A 3 -33.31 -2.72 7.37
C HIS A 3 -32.07 -3.25 6.68
N ALA A 4 -32.33 -4.01 5.62
CA ALA A 4 -31.38 -4.41 4.61
C ALA A 4 -30.72 -3.18 3.95
N PHE A 5 -29.40 -3.14 3.95
CA PHE A 5 -28.62 -2.21 3.13
C PHE A 5 -28.35 -2.87 1.78
N ALA A 6 -29.00 -2.37 0.73
CA ALA A 6 -28.58 -2.56 -0.66
C ALA A 6 -27.65 -1.40 -1.08
N PRO A 7 -26.76 -1.60 -2.09
CA PRO A 7 -25.61 -0.74 -2.33
C PRO A 7 -25.91 0.36 -3.35
N ALA A 8 -25.30 1.53 -3.16
CA ALA A 8 -25.18 2.52 -4.23
C ALA A 8 -23.79 3.17 -4.14
N PHE A 9 -22.84 2.66 -4.92
CA PHE A 9 -21.77 3.52 -5.41
C PHE A 9 -22.44 4.53 -6.34
N GLY A 10 -22.56 5.76 -5.87
CA GLY A 10 -23.14 6.87 -6.64
C GLY A 10 -22.37 7.06 -7.95
N GLU A 11 -23.09 6.95 -9.05
CA GLU A 11 -22.65 7.39 -10.37
C GLU A 11 -22.38 8.90 -10.30
N CYS A 12 -21.28 9.32 -10.94
CA CYS A 12 -20.98 10.72 -11.18
C CYS A 12 -22.08 11.30 -12.07
N ALA A 13 -23.06 11.97 -11.46
CA ALA A 13 -24.09 12.70 -12.19
C ALA A 13 -23.43 13.77 -13.05
N SER A 14 -23.52 13.60 -14.37
CA SER A 14 -23.23 14.65 -15.34
C SER A 14 -24.24 15.78 -15.15
N ASP A 15 -23.84 16.84 -14.47
CA ASP A 15 -24.58 18.10 -14.42
C ASP A 15 -24.67 18.68 -15.84
N ARG A 16 -25.88 18.67 -16.41
CA ARG A 16 -26.19 19.30 -17.68
C ARG A 16 -26.65 20.73 -17.42
N SER A 17 -25.73 21.61 -17.04
CA SER A 17 -26.05 23.03 -17.00
C SER A 17 -24.82 23.95 -17.12
N THR A 18 -24.12 23.91 -18.26
CA THR A 18 -23.37 25.09 -18.72
C THR A 18 -23.41 25.22 -20.25
N PRO A 19 -23.87 26.35 -20.81
CA PRO A 19 -23.91 26.58 -22.25
C PRO A 19 -22.70 27.43 -22.65
N TRP A 20 -21.64 26.81 -23.14
CA TRP A 20 -20.66 27.46 -24.02
C TRP A 20 -19.82 26.40 -24.74
N LEU A 21 -19.64 26.61 -26.04
CA LEU A 21 -18.84 25.83 -26.99
C LEU A 21 -19.51 24.61 -27.63
N SER A 22 -20.51 24.92 -28.47
CA SER A 22 -20.58 24.35 -29.81
C SER A 22 -19.21 24.45 -30.50
N LEU A 23 -18.61 23.32 -30.85
CA LEU A 23 -17.97 23.06 -32.15
C LEU A 23 -17.36 21.66 -32.19
N LEU A 24 -17.75 20.93 -33.24
CA LEU A 24 -17.12 19.74 -33.81
C LEU A 24 -17.26 18.43 -33.03
N ALA A 25 -18.48 17.88 -33.15
CA ALA A 25 -18.67 16.47 -33.29
C ALA A 25 -17.76 15.90 -34.39
N THR A 26 -16.86 14.97 -34.04
CA THR A 26 -16.34 14.00 -35.01
C THR A 26 -16.55 12.60 -34.44
N ARG A 27 -17.55 11.94 -35.03
CA ARG A 27 -17.95 10.55 -34.77
C ARG A 27 -16.76 9.61 -34.99
N PHE A 28 -16.34 8.88 -33.95
CA PHE A 28 -15.78 7.54 -34.14
C PHE A 28 -16.82 6.52 -33.69
N LYS A 29 -17.64 6.11 -34.65
CA LYS A 29 -18.66 5.07 -34.50
C LYS A 29 -18.00 3.73 -34.83
N ILE A 30 -17.21 3.19 -33.91
CA ILE A 30 -16.76 1.78 -34.00
C ILE A 30 -17.79 0.95 -33.21
N CYS A 31 -18.90 0.60 -33.87
CA CYS A 31 -19.80 -0.42 -33.37
C CYS A 31 -19.29 -1.79 -33.84
N VAL A 32 -18.49 -2.46 -33.02
CA VAL A 32 -18.29 -3.91 -33.18
C VAL A 32 -19.54 -4.62 -32.64
N PRO A 33 -20.12 -5.59 -33.35
CA PRO A 33 -21.29 -6.30 -32.85
C PRO A 33 -20.89 -7.14 -31.63
N ILE A 34 -21.35 -6.75 -30.45
CA ILE A 34 -21.25 -7.57 -29.24
C ILE A 34 -22.22 -8.75 -29.46
N LYS A 35 -21.69 -9.93 -29.77
CA LYS A 35 -22.46 -11.17 -29.69
C LYS A 35 -23.01 -11.28 -28.27
N ARG A 36 -24.34 -11.32 -28.13
CA ARG A 36 -25.00 -11.66 -26.86
C ARG A 36 -24.52 -13.04 -26.43
N MET A 37 -23.64 -13.09 -25.44
CA MET A 37 -23.32 -14.34 -24.76
C MET A 37 -24.49 -14.70 -23.84
N ASN A 38 -24.96 -15.94 -23.94
CA ASN A 38 -25.99 -16.48 -23.06
C ASN A 38 -25.51 -16.41 -21.60
N ALA A 39 -26.45 -16.15 -20.68
CA ALA A 39 -26.20 -16.10 -19.25
C ALA A 39 -25.67 -17.44 -18.75
N ALA A 40 -24.35 -17.52 -18.52
CA ALA A 40 -23.75 -18.58 -17.74
C ALA A 40 -24.17 -18.45 -16.27
N ALA A 41 -24.33 -19.57 -15.59
CA ALA A 41 -24.58 -19.63 -14.15
C ALA A 41 -23.57 -18.78 -13.36
N PRO A 42 -23.97 -18.18 -12.22
CA PRO A 42 -23.07 -17.33 -11.45
C PRO A 42 -21.86 -18.15 -10.98
N SER A 43 -20.70 -17.87 -11.57
CA SER A 43 -19.40 -18.30 -11.06
C SER A 43 -19.26 -17.83 -9.60
N PRO A 44 -18.67 -18.62 -8.68
CA PRO A 44 -18.43 -18.17 -7.31
C PRO A 44 -17.71 -16.81 -7.36
N ALA A 45 -18.30 -15.81 -6.71
CA ALA A 45 -17.84 -14.42 -6.79
C ALA A 45 -16.33 -14.36 -6.56
N LEU A 46 -15.58 -13.99 -7.60
CA LEU A 46 -14.13 -13.85 -7.51
C LEU A 46 -13.81 -12.89 -6.36
N PRO A 47 -12.89 -13.25 -5.44
CA PRO A 47 -12.57 -12.39 -4.32
C PRO A 47 -12.10 -11.03 -4.83
N CYS A 48 -12.82 -9.97 -4.44
CA CYS A 48 -12.58 -8.59 -4.86
C CYS A 48 -11.06 -8.30 -4.91
N PRO A 49 -10.49 -8.04 -6.10
CA PRO A 49 -9.04 -7.99 -6.28
C PRO A 49 -8.39 -6.92 -5.39
N PHE A 50 -9.11 -5.83 -5.11
CA PHE A 50 -8.63 -4.71 -4.30
C PHE A 50 -8.48 -5.04 -2.80
N ARG A 51 -9.09 -6.13 -2.30
CA ARG A 51 -8.89 -6.58 -0.91
C ARG A 51 -7.75 -7.60 -0.79
N GLN A 52 -7.26 -8.15 -1.89
CA GLN A 52 -6.20 -9.17 -1.88
C GLN A 52 -4.84 -8.56 -1.48
N PRO A 53 -4.20 -9.02 -0.38
CA PRO A 53 -2.94 -8.45 0.10
C PRO A 53 -1.79 -8.47 -0.90
N SER A 54 -1.80 -9.39 -1.86
CA SER A 54 -0.82 -9.46 -2.94
C SER A 54 -0.85 -8.24 -3.87
N VAL A 55 -2.01 -7.59 -4.02
CA VAL A 55 -2.20 -6.44 -4.93
C VAL A 55 -1.75 -5.13 -4.28
N TRP A 56 -2.19 -4.86 -3.05
CA TRP A 56 -1.95 -3.58 -2.38
C TRP A 56 -0.83 -3.62 -1.31
N GLY A 57 -0.47 -4.80 -0.83
CA GLY A 57 0.52 -4.97 0.24
C GLY A 57 1.92 -4.49 -0.16
N PRO A 58 2.53 -5.04 -1.23
CA PRO A 58 3.85 -4.62 -1.70
C PRO A 58 3.99 -3.10 -1.93
N PRO A 59 3.06 -2.41 -2.64
CA PRO A 59 3.18 -0.96 -2.82
C PRO A 59 3.01 -0.19 -1.51
N LEU A 60 2.16 -0.64 -0.58
CA LEU A 60 2.03 0.01 0.73
C LEU A 60 3.33 -0.09 1.54
N TRP A 61 3.96 -1.27 1.60
CA TRP A 61 5.26 -1.43 2.27
C TRP A 61 6.33 -0.53 1.65
N ARG A 62 6.33 -0.41 0.31
CA ARG A 62 7.24 0.48 -0.41
C ARG A 62 7.05 1.94 -0.01
N VAL A 63 5.81 2.42 0.06
CA VAL A 63 5.51 3.77 0.54
C VAL A 63 6.03 3.95 1.96
N MET A 64 5.81 2.97 2.85
CA MET A 64 6.22 3.10 4.24
C MET A 64 7.73 3.18 4.40
N GLU A 65 8.46 2.33 3.70
CA GLU A 65 9.91 2.31 3.71
C GLU A 65 10.49 3.57 3.05
N CYS A 66 9.89 4.09 1.97
CA CYS A 66 10.28 5.38 1.39
C CYS A 66 10.06 6.55 2.36
N VAL A 67 8.90 6.62 3.02
CA VAL A 67 8.62 7.64 4.04
C VAL A 67 9.65 7.58 5.16
N ALA A 68 9.99 6.38 5.63
CA ALA A 68 11.00 6.20 6.66
C ALA A 68 12.40 6.64 6.20
N MET A 69 12.83 6.26 4.99
CA MET A 69 14.12 6.64 4.41
C MET A 69 14.24 8.15 4.16
N SER A 70 13.15 8.80 3.74
CA SER A 70 13.12 10.25 3.49
C SER A 70 12.98 11.08 4.77
N PHE A 71 12.72 10.46 5.91
CA PHE A 71 12.62 11.17 7.19
C PHE A 71 13.96 11.82 7.58
N PRO A 72 14.00 12.91 8.36
CA PRO A 72 15.25 13.62 8.68
C PRO A 72 16.27 12.73 9.42
N ALA A 73 17.54 12.82 9.04
CA ALA A 73 18.63 12.17 9.77
C ALA A 73 18.89 12.84 11.13
N ARG A 74 18.70 14.16 11.20
CA ARG A 74 18.75 14.94 12.45
C ARG A 74 17.61 14.57 13.39
N ALA A 75 17.68 15.05 14.62
CA ALA A 75 16.53 15.04 15.52
C ALA A 75 15.32 15.72 14.86
N ALA A 76 14.20 15.02 14.81
CA ALA A 76 12.94 15.51 14.29
C ALA A 76 12.36 16.57 15.23
N THR A 77 11.71 17.58 14.68
CA THR A 77 10.94 18.60 15.41
C THR A 77 9.65 18.00 15.99
N SER A 78 9.02 18.67 16.95
CA SER A 78 7.73 18.24 17.52
C SER A 78 6.65 18.07 16.45
N ALA A 79 6.62 18.98 15.45
CA ALA A 79 5.68 18.90 14.35
C ALA A 79 5.94 17.70 13.43
N GLU A 80 7.20 17.41 13.08
CA GLU A 80 7.58 16.23 12.29
C GLU A 80 7.19 14.92 13.00
N ARG A 81 7.48 14.83 14.31
CA ARG A 81 7.11 13.67 15.14
C ARG A 81 5.59 13.44 15.16
N ALA A 82 4.82 14.50 15.39
CA ALA A 82 3.36 14.42 15.42
C ALA A 82 2.77 14.03 14.06
N ARG A 83 3.35 14.48 12.93
CA ARG A 83 2.92 14.06 11.59
C ARG A 83 3.15 12.57 11.36
N ILE A 84 4.32 12.04 11.75
CA ILE A 84 4.62 10.61 11.60
C ILE A 84 3.74 9.76 12.50
N ASP A 85 3.52 10.15 13.76
CA ASP A 85 2.61 9.41 14.65
C ASP A 85 1.20 9.29 14.04
N ARG A 86 0.63 10.41 13.56
CA ARG A 86 -0.67 10.40 12.88
C ARG A 86 -0.66 9.53 11.63
N TRP A 87 0.39 9.61 10.82
CA TRP A 87 0.51 8.81 9.60
C TRP A 87 0.59 7.31 9.89
N VAL A 88 1.43 6.89 10.86
CA VAL A 88 1.53 5.48 11.29
C VAL A 88 0.18 4.94 11.76
N ARG A 89 -0.59 5.74 12.52
CA ARG A 89 -1.94 5.36 12.97
C ARG A 89 -2.94 5.33 11.81
N ALA A 90 -2.89 6.30 10.91
CA ALA A 90 -3.80 6.42 9.76
C ALA A 90 -3.71 5.22 8.80
N ILE A 91 -2.53 4.60 8.64
CA ILE A 91 -2.37 3.38 7.85
C ILE A 91 -3.33 2.28 8.33
N GLY A 92 -3.36 2.07 9.66
CA GLY A 92 -4.21 1.08 10.32
C GLY A 92 -5.69 1.42 10.34
N THR A 93 -6.08 2.64 9.99
CA THR A 93 -7.49 3.03 9.93
C THR A 93 -7.99 3.05 8.49
N HIS A 94 -7.24 3.66 7.57
CA HIS A 94 -7.73 4.04 6.25
C HIS A 94 -7.03 3.36 5.06
N MET A 95 -5.78 2.89 5.22
CA MET A 95 -4.96 2.49 4.05
C MET A 95 -4.89 0.97 3.82
N ILE A 96 -5.17 0.14 4.83
CA ILE A 96 -5.14 -1.32 4.71
C ILE A 96 -6.54 -1.85 4.40
N PRO A 97 -6.91 -2.25 3.18
CA PRO A 97 -8.29 -2.63 2.84
C PRO A 97 -8.74 -3.97 3.44
N CYS A 98 -7.81 -4.87 3.76
CA CYS A 98 -8.11 -6.16 4.40
C CYS A 98 -8.36 -5.99 5.91
N ALA A 99 -9.55 -6.37 6.38
CA ALA A 99 -9.95 -6.23 7.78
C ALA A 99 -9.03 -7.00 8.76
N LEU A 100 -8.65 -8.23 8.40
CA LEU A 100 -7.74 -9.07 9.21
C LEU A 100 -6.34 -8.43 9.32
N CYS A 101 -5.77 -8.01 8.18
CA CYS A 101 -4.48 -7.31 8.16
C CYS A 101 -4.51 -6.02 8.98
N ARG A 102 -5.62 -5.27 8.89
CA ARG A 102 -5.83 -4.03 9.62
C ARG A 102 -5.86 -4.27 11.14
N GLY A 103 -6.55 -5.32 11.59
CA GLY A 103 -6.58 -5.72 12.99
C GLY A 103 -5.18 -6.06 13.53
N HIS A 104 -4.41 -6.86 12.78
CA HIS A 104 -3.02 -7.20 13.15
C HIS A 104 -2.13 -5.96 13.20
N TYR A 105 -2.20 -5.08 12.19
CA TYR A 105 -1.41 -3.84 12.16
C TYR A 105 -1.70 -2.95 13.37
N ARG A 106 -2.99 -2.70 13.66
CA ARG A 106 -3.39 -1.85 14.80
C ARG A 106 -2.89 -2.41 16.13
N ARG A 107 -2.98 -3.72 16.34
CA ARG A 107 -2.47 -4.39 17.54
C ARG A 107 -0.95 -4.23 17.66
N TYR A 108 -0.21 -4.49 16.58
CA TYR A 108 1.24 -4.35 16.57
C TYR A 108 1.67 -2.90 16.89
N VAL A 109 1.06 -1.92 16.22
CA VAL A 109 1.36 -0.49 16.46
C VAL A 109 1.07 -0.13 17.92
N ALA A 110 -0.05 -0.57 18.49
CA ALA A 110 -0.37 -0.28 19.89
C ALA A 110 0.66 -0.86 20.88
N GLN A 111 1.28 -2.00 20.56
CA GLN A 111 2.22 -2.69 21.45
C GLN A 111 3.68 -2.26 21.24
N HIS A 112 4.06 -1.85 20.03
CA HIS A 112 5.47 -1.72 19.66
C HIS A 112 5.88 -0.36 19.08
N PHE A 113 4.92 0.51 18.75
CA PHE A 113 5.23 1.86 18.28
C PHE A 113 5.28 2.85 19.44
N SER A 114 6.38 3.57 19.55
CA SER A 114 6.64 4.49 20.66
C SER A 114 7.09 5.86 20.15
N PRO A 115 7.05 6.91 20.99
CA PRO A 115 7.60 8.22 20.63
C PRO A 115 9.06 8.18 20.18
N ARG A 116 9.85 7.22 20.70
CA ARG A 116 11.27 7.04 20.31
C ARG A 116 11.44 6.68 18.84
N ASP A 117 10.47 5.98 18.26
CA ASP A 117 10.51 5.59 16.85
C ASP A 117 10.40 6.83 15.93
N THR A 118 9.86 7.94 16.41
CA THR A 118 9.72 9.20 15.64
C THR A 118 10.91 10.14 15.74
N CYS A 119 11.97 9.80 16.47
CA CYS A 119 13.07 10.73 16.76
C CYS A 119 13.91 11.13 15.54
N ASN A 120 14.16 10.19 14.62
CA ASN A 120 14.92 10.43 13.39
C ASN A 120 14.73 9.27 12.40
N ARG A 121 15.34 9.39 11.22
CA ARG A 121 15.32 8.37 10.15
C ARG A 121 15.64 6.97 10.65
N ARG A 122 16.70 6.83 11.45
CA ARG A 122 17.18 5.53 11.93
C ARG A 122 16.13 4.85 12.80
N THR A 123 15.54 5.58 13.73
CA THR A 123 14.54 5.01 14.65
C THR A 123 13.25 4.64 13.91
N LEU A 124 12.81 5.49 12.97
CA LEU A 124 11.59 5.25 12.20
C LEU A 124 11.76 4.07 11.25
N LEU A 125 12.88 4.00 10.54
CA LEU A 125 13.20 2.88 9.66
C LEU A 125 13.31 1.57 10.44
N ALA A 126 13.96 1.60 11.60
CA ALA A 126 14.03 0.42 12.46
C ALA A 126 12.64 -0.08 12.86
N PHE A 127 11.70 0.82 13.19
CA PHE A 127 10.31 0.45 13.46
C PHE A 127 9.63 -0.19 12.25
N VAL A 128 9.71 0.44 11.08
CA VAL A 128 9.09 -0.09 9.84
C VAL A 128 9.63 -1.48 9.51
N VAL A 129 10.94 -1.70 9.65
CA VAL A 129 11.58 -3.00 9.44
C VAL A 129 11.11 -4.04 10.46
N ARG A 130 11.03 -3.70 11.75
CA ARG A 130 10.50 -4.61 12.79
C ARG A 130 9.05 -5.03 12.48
N LEU A 131 8.22 -4.07 12.09
CA LEU A 131 6.83 -4.29 11.72
C LEU A 131 6.69 -5.17 10.47
N HIS A 132 7.49 -4.93 9.42
CA HIS A 132 7.48 -5.76 8.20
C HIS A 132 7.94 -7.20 8.54
N ASN A 133 8.98 -7.35 9.37
CA ASN A 133 9.48 -8.65 9.79
C ASN A 133 8.48 -9.44 10.67
N ASP A 134 7.66 -8.78 11.49
CA ASP A 134 6.56 -9.44 12.20
C ASP A 134 5.60 -10.14 11.21
N VAL A 135 5.21 -9.41 10.17
CA VAL A 135 4.34 -9.93 9.11
C VAL A 135 5.05 -11.04 8.33
N ASN A 136 6.33 -10.87 7.99
CA ASN A 136 7.10 -11.89 7.28
C ASN A 136 7.18 -13.19 8.08
N ARG A 137 7.50 -13.12 9.39
CA ARG A 137 7.54 -14.31 10.26
C ARG A 137 6.21 -15.06 10.28
N ARG A 138 5.09 -14.35 10.45
CA ARG A 138 3.74 -14.93 10.41
C ARG A 138 3.39 -15.60 9.07
N LEU A 139 4.00 -15.14 7.98
CA LEU A 139 3.79 -15.66 6.63
C LEU A 139 4.90 -16.61 6.16
N GLY A 140 5.86 -16.97 7.02
CA GLY A 140 7.00 -17.81 6.65
C GLY A 140 7.93 -17.19 5.61
N LYS A 141 7.99 -15.87 5.51
CA LYS A 141 8.84 -15.12 4.57
C LYS A 141 10.20 -14.74 5.20
N PRO A 142 11.25 -14.52 4.40
CA PRO A 142 12.55 -14.05 4.90
C PRO A 142 12.44 -12.74 5.68
N VAL A 143 13.34 -12.55 6.63
CA VAL A 143 13.43 -11.36 7.47
C VAL A 143 14.61 -10.49 7.03
N CYS A 144 14.41 -9.18 7.06
CA CYS A 144 15.41 -8.20 6.64
C CYS A 144 15.91 -7.42 7.84
N ASP A 145 17.22 -7.25 8.02
CA ASP A 145 17.71 -6.26 8.98
C ASP A 145 17.64 -4.82 8.41
N THR A 146 17.81 -3.82 9.26
CA THR A 146 17.76 -2.42 8.82
C THR A 146 18.89 -2.06 7.85
N ARG A 147 20.07 -2.68 7.98
CA ARG A 147 21.22 -2.43 7.10
C ARG A 147 20.96 -2.99 5.70
N ALA A 148 20.39 -4.18 5.61
CA ALA A 148 19.88 -4.81 4.40
C ALA A 148 18.87 -3.90 3.69
N MET A 149 17.91 -3.34 4.43
CA MET A 149 16.96 -2.38 3.88
C MET A 149 17.66 -1.14 3.32
N VAL A 150 18.59 -0.53 4.06
CA VAL A 150 19.35 0.63 3.57
C VAL A 150 20.15 0.28 2.31
N ARG A 151 20.78 -0.90 2.25
CA ARG A 151 21.49 -1.36 1.04
C ARG A 151 20.56 -1.47 -0.15
N LEU A 152 19.35 -2.02 0.01
CA LEU A 152 18.35 -2.07 -1.07
C LEU A 152 17.98 -0.68 -1.59
N PHE A 153 17.95 0.35 -0.73
CA PHE A 153 17.63 1.73 -1.12
C PHE A 153 18.81 2.53 -1.68
N CYS A 154 20.02 2.29 -1.17
CA CYS A 154 21.19 3.14 -1.43
C CYS A 154 22.25 2.46 -2.32
N GLN A 155 22.27 1.14 -2.36
CA GLN A 155 23.23 0.33 -3.12
C GLN A 155 22.45 -0.53 -4.11
N THR A 156 21.84 0.13 -5.08
CA THR A 156 21.51 -0.59 -6.29
C THR A 156 22.82 -0.89 -7.02
N ALA A 157 22.99 -2.12 -7.50
CA ALA A 157 24.29 -2.79 -7.68
C ALA A 157 25.39 -2.02 -8.45
N ASP A 158 25.05 -1.02 -9.26
CA ASP A 158 25.98 -0.19 -10.01
C ASP A 158 25.53 1.29 -10.09
N GLY A 159 24.81 1.78 -9.07
CA GLY A 159 24.19 3.11 -9.10
C GLY A 159 22.93 3.21 -9.98
N ILE A 160 22.47 2.10 -10.55
CA ILE A 160 21.26 2.01 -11.36
C ILE A 160 20.08 1.74 -10.45
N TYR A 161 19.15 2.69 -10.29
CA TYR A 161 17.87 2.46 -9.59
C TYR A 161 17.23 1.14 -10.07
N VAL A 162 17.07 0.13 -9.21
CA VAL A 162 16.37 -1.10 -9.58
C VAL A 162 14.89 -0.75 -9.64
N PRO A 163 14.27 -0.71 -10.83
CA PRO A 163 12.87 -0.38 -10.94
C PRO A 163 12.03 -1.42 -10.22
N TYR A 164 10.92 -0.97 -9.65
CA TYR A 164 9.97 -1.85 -8.97
C TYR A 164 9.52 -2.98 -9.91
N GLY A 165 9.52 -4.21 -9.41
CA GLY A 165 9.17 -5.40 -10.18
C GLY A 165 9.83 -6.66 -9.63
N PRO A 166 9.78 -7.77 -10.39
CA PRO A 166 10.35 -9.05 -9.99
C PRO A 166 11.83 -8.98 -9.59
N ALA A 167 12.61 -8.13 -10.25
CA ALA A 167 14.03 -7.92 -9.94
C ALA A 167 14.26 -7.33 -8.55
N PHE A 168 13.43 -6.36 -8.13
CA PHE A 168 13.50 -5.78 -6.79
C PHE A 168 13.14 -6.84 -5.72
N GLU A 169 12.09 -7.63 -5.97
CA GLU A 169 11.69 -8.69 -5.04
C GLU A 169 12.73 -9.80 -4.92
N GLN A 170 13.39 -10.18 -6.03
CA GLN A 170 14.51 -11.12 -6.02
C GLN A 170 15.72 -10.56 -5.25
N ALA A 171 16.10 -9.30 -5.49
CA ALA A 171 17.18 -8.65 -4.76
C ALA A 171 16.87 -8.57 -3.26
N ARG A 172 15.63 -8.25 -2.90
CA ARG A 172 15.16 -8.25 -1.50
C ARG A 172 15.26 -9.63 -0.89
N ALA A 173 14.79 -10.67 -1.58
CA ALA A 173 14.88 -12.05 -1.10
C ALA A 173 16.33 -12.52 -0.93
N ALA A 174 17.25 -12.09 -1.80
CA ALA A 174 18.67 -12.44 -1.72
C ALA A 174 19.38 -11.77 -0.53
N ILE A 175 19.05 -10.51 -0.24
CA ILE A 175 19.68 -9.73 0.84
C ILE A 175 19.09 -10.08 2.21
N CYS A 176 17.82 -10.49 2.26
CA CYS A 176 17.11 -10.81 3.50
C CYS A 176 17.27 -12.30 3.84
N SER A 177 17.82 -12.62 5.01
CA SER A 177 18.02 -14.01 5.42
C SER A 177 16.74 -14.61 6.00
N SER A 178 16.61 -15.93 5.95
CA SER A 178 15.54 -16.66 6.65
C SER A 178 15.81 -16.87 8.14
N ARG A 179 16.91 -16.33 8.70
CA ARG A 179 17.32 -16.58 10.10
C ARG A 179 17.67 -15.28 10.83
N LEU A 180 16.71 -14.82 11.64
CA LEU A 180 16.93 -14.09 12.89
C LEU A 180 16.12 -14.79 13.99
#